data_AF-A0A7X7RTI5-F1
#
_entry.id   AF-A0A7X7RTI5-F1
#
_cell.length_a   1.000
_cell.length_b   1.000
_cell.length_c   1.000
_cell.angle_alpha   90.00
_cell.angle_beta   90.00
_cell.angle_gamma   90.00
#
_symmetry.space_group_name_H-M   'P 1'
#
loop_
_entity.id
_entity.type
_entity.pdbx_description
1 polymer ?
#
loop_
_entity_poly.entity_id
_entity_poly.type
_entity_poly.pdbx_seq_one_letter_code
_entity_poly.pdbx_strand_id
1 'polypeptide(L)'
;MEEKLNVDGLTIAPGVVETILSLAISQIDGVAIIGAPRMSEGVISAFNKRHASQGIIVTAEEEKITVEVHVQVYYGFRLPEVAAQIRSTTADALKSQVGVDVAAVNVFIDAIQFME
;
A
#
# COMPACT_ATOMS: atom_id res chain seq x y z
N MET A 1 -4.59 -15.36 16.11
CA MET A 1 -3.51 -14.52 16.65
C MET A 1 -3.37 -13.35 15.71
N GLU A 2 -3.67 -12.14 16.18
CA GLU A 2 -3.40 -10.92 15.43
C GLU A 2 -1.89 -10.66 15.49
N GLU A 3 -1.23 -10.70 14.33
CA GLU A 3 0.20 -10.44 14.23
C GLU A 3 0.41 -8.93 14.35
N LYS A 4 0.94 -8.50 15.49
CA LYS A 4 1.25 -7.09 15.74
C LYS A 4 2.54 -6.75 15.01
N LEU A 5 2.53 -5.68 14.23
CA LEU A 5 3.73 -5.15 13.62
C LEU A 5 4.56 -4.50 14.74
N ASN A 6 5.72 -5.10 15.05
CA ASN A 6 6.66 -4.57 16.01
C ASN A 6 7.87 -4.01 15.26
N VAL A 7 8.02 -2.69 15.27
CA VAL A 7 9.13 -2.01 14.62
C VAL A 7 9.71 -1.03 15.63
N ASP A 8 11.00 -1.17 15.96
CA ASP A 8 11.73 -0.29 16.88
C ASP A 8 11.03 -0.05 18.24
N GLY A 9 10.39 -1.09 18.79
CA GLY A 9 9.65 -0.98 20.05
C GLY A 9 8.28 -0.29 19.95
N LEU A 10 7.90 0.21 18.77
CA LEU A 10 6.56 0.70 18.48
C LEU A 10 5.67 -0.49 18.08
N THR A 11 4.69 -0.79 18.93
CA THR A 11 3.66 -1.79 18.62
C THR A 11 2.56 -1.11 17.80
N ILE A 12 2.57 -1.33 16.49
CA ILE A 12 1.55 -0.79 15.60
C ILE A 12 0.42 -1.82 15.48
N ALA A 13 -0.82 -1.36 15.64
CA ALA A 13 -1.96 -2.21 15.42
C ALA A 13 -2.03 -2.64 13.94
N PRO A 14 -2.35 -3.91 13.66
CA PRO A 14 -2.52 -4.38 12.28
C PRO A 14 -3.58 -3.52 11.57
N GLY A 15 -3.36 -3.10 10.32
CA GLY A 15 -4.30 -2.27 9.57
C GLY A 15 -4.01 -0.76 9.60
N VAL A 16 -3.31 -0.27 10.61
CA VAL A 16 -3.09 1.18 10.77
C VAL A 16 -2.14 1.71 9.69
N VAL A 17 -1.05 0.98 9.42
CA VAL A 17 -0.08 1.35 8.39
C VAL A 17 -0.74 1.36 7.01
N GLU A 18 -1.52 0.32 6.69
CA GLU A 18 -2.23 0.26 5.42
C GLU A 18 -3.19 1.45 5.23
N THR A 19 -3.88 1.86 6.30
CA THR A 19 -4.82 2.98 6.26
C THR A 19 -4.10 4.31 6.01
N ILE A 20 -2.99 4.56 6.72
CA ILE A 20 -2.17 5.76 6.54
C ILE A 20 -1.67 5.85 5.10
N LEU A 21 -1.14 4.74 4.59
CA LEU A 21 -0.60 4.68 3.24
C LEU A 21 -1.70 4.84 2.19
N SER A 22 -2.87 4.22 2.39
CA SER A 22 -4.01 4.38 1.49
C SER A 22 -4.44 5.85 1.38
N LEU A 23 -4.54 6.55 2.51
CA LEU A 23 -4.89 7.98 2.52
C LEU A 23 -3.81 8.84 1.85
N ALA A 24 -2.53 8.54 2.08
CA ALA A 24 -1.43 9.29 1.49
C ALA A 24 -1.36 9.09 -0.03
N ILE A 25 -1.50 7.86 -0.50
CA ILE A 25 -1.42 7.49 -1.92
C ILE A 25 -2.65 7.98 -2.70
N SER A 26 -3.83 7.99 -2.08
CA SER A 26 -5.08 8.46 -2.73
C SER A 26 -5.06 9.96 -3.06
N GLN A 27 -4.12 10.72 -2.49
CA GLN A 27 -3.97 12.15 -2.77
C GLN A 27 -3.01 12.44 -3.94
N ILE A 28 -2.42 11.41 -4.54
CA ILE A 28 -1.50 11.56 -5.67
C ILE A 28 -2.29 11.69 -6.96
N ASP A 29 -2.04 12.77 -7.70
CA ASP A 29 -2.61 12.97 -9.03
C ASP A 29 -2.29 11.81 -9.97
N GLY A 30 -3.34 11.29 -10.62
CA GLY A 30 -3.23 10.15 -11.52
C GLY A 30 -3.50 8.79 -10.86
N VAL A 31 -3.52 8.69 -9.54
CA VAL A 31 -4.03 7.47 -8.88
C VAL A 31 -5.55 7.45 -8.98
N ALA A 32 -6.09 6.38 -9.57
CA ALA A 32 -7.53 6.19 -9.69
C ALA A 32 -8.09 5.36 -8.55
N ILE A 33 -7.51 4.17 -8.34
CA ILE A 33 -7.95 3.20 -7.33
C ILE A 33 -6.70 2.55 -6.73
N ILE A 34 -6.70 2.32 -5.41
CA ILE A 34 -5.68 1.51 -4.74
C ILE A 34 -6.28 0.12 -4.50
N GLY A 35 -5.61 -0.90 -5.01
CA GLY A 35 -6.04 -2.29 -5.02
C GLY A 35 -6.98 -2.66 -6.16
N ALA A 36 -7.32 -3.95 -6.23
CA ALA A 36 -8.29 -4.46 -7.18
C ALA A 36 -9.73 -4.17 -6.70
N PRO A 37 -10.67 -3.78 -7.59
CA PRO A 37 -12.07 -3.74 -7.27
C PRO A 37 -12.51 -5.15 -6.89
N ARG A 38 -12.97 -5.30 -5.64
CA ARG A 38 -13.56 -6.51 -5.02
C ARG A 38 -13.70 -7.70 -5.97
N MET A 39 -12.68 -8.57 -6.00
CA MET A 39 -12.83 -9.91 -6.55
C MET A 39 -13.89 -10.63 -5.70
N SER A 40 -15.03 -10.88 -6.32
CA SER A 40 -16.29 -11.28 -5.69
C SER A 40 -16.18 -12.56 -4.85
N GLU A 41 -16.67 -12.48 -3.61
CA GLU A 41 -17.64 -13.35 -2.90
C GLU A 41 -17.59 -14.90 -2.99
N GLY A 42 -16.65 -15.55 -3.69
CA GLY A 42 -16.78 -17.00 -3.98
C GLY A 42 -15.70 -17.93 -3.41
N VAL A 43 -14.42 -17.52 -3.39
CA VAL A 43 -13.30 -18.48 -3.24
C VAL A 43 -12.14 -17.91 -2.42
N ILE A 44 -12.40 -17.21 -1.33
CA ILE A 44 -11.35 -16.73 -0.41
C ILE A 44 -11.62 -17.16 1.05
N SER A 45 -12.37 -18.24 1.26
CA SER A 45 -12.53 -18.83 2.59
C SER A 45 -11.27 -19.57 3.09
N ALA A 46 -10.20 -19.67 2.29
CA ALA A 46 -9.06 -20.55 2.60
C ALA A 46 -7.66 -19.94 2.45
N PHE A 47 -7.49 -18.68 2.03
CA PHE A 47 -6.17 -18.07 1.91
C PHE A 47 -6.02 -16.87 2.83
N ASN A 48 -5.83 -17.22 4.10
CA ASN A 48 -5.06 -16.52 5.11
C ASN A 48 -5.41 -15.04 5.37
N LYS A 49 -5.84 -14.79 6.60
CA LYS A 49 -6.10 -13.47 7.20
C LYS A 49 -4.83 -12.58 7.20
N ARG A 50 -4.47 -12.04 6.06
CA ARG A 50 -3.61 -10.87 5.93
C ARG A 50 -4.45 -9.82 5.24
N HIS A 51 -5.15 -9.03 6.03
CA HIS A 51 -5.24 -7.57 5.90
C HIS A 51 -5.01 -6.92 4.51
N ALA A 52 -5.51 -7.53 3.43
CA ALA A 52 -5.39 -7.00 2.07
C ALA A 52 -6.49 -5.97 1.81
N SER A 53 -6.76 -5.11 2.79
CA SER A 53 -8.00 -4.32 2.81
C SER A 53 -8.04 -3.25 1.72
N GLN A 54 -6.90 -2.87 1.13
CA GLN A 54 -6.83 -1.75 0.17
C GLN A 54 -5.75 -1.93 -0.92
N GLY A 55 -5.30 -3.16 -1.22
CA GLY A 55 -4.22 -3.37 -2.19
C GLY A 55 -2.83 -2.91 -1.72
N ILE A 56 -2.66 -2.70 -0.42
CA ILE A 56 -1.37 -2.37 0.19
C ILE A 56 -0.99 -3.54 1.08
N ILE A 57 0.20 -4.10 0.86
CA ILE A 57 0.75 -5.21 1.62
C ILE A 57 2.02 -4.70 2.30
N VAL A 58 2.03 -4.76 3.63
CA VAL A 58 3.17 -4.36 4.44
C VAL A 58 3.77 -5.61 5.05
N THR A 59 5.06 -5.84 4.77
CA THR A 59 5.82 -6.96 5.31
C THR A 59 6.94 -6.43 6.18
N ALA A 60 7.07 -6.96 7.39
CA ALA A 60 8.16 -6.67 8.29
C ALA A 60 8.94 -7.96 8.55
N GLU A 61 10.16 -8.04 8.04
CA GLU A 61 11.08 -9.17 8.24
C GLU A 61 12.42 -8.63 8.74
N GLU A 62 12.93 -9.18 9.85
CA GLU A 62 14.30 -8.91 10.35
C GLU A 62 14.65 -7.39 10.37
N GLU A 63 13.76 -6.59 10.96
CA GLU A 63 13.88 -5.11 11.06
C GLU A 63 13.76 -4.34 9.73
N LYS A 64 13.48 -5.01 8.62
CA LYS A 64 13.24 -4.38 7.31
C LYS A 64 11.76 -4.37 6.99
N ILE A 65 11.23 -3.16 6.80
CA ILE A 65 9.87 -2.98 6.28
C ILE A 65 9.94 -2.92 4.76
N THR A 66 9.15 -3.75 4.10
CA THR A 66 8.87 -3.63 2.66
C THR A 66 7.38 -3.36 2.46
N VAL A 67 7.09 -2.48 1.52
CA VAL A 67 5.72 -2.10 1.16
C VAL A 67 5.49 -2.45 -0.29
N GLU A 68 4.39 -3.14 -0.54
CA GLU A 68 3.89 -3.44 -1.86
C GLU A 68 2.56 -2.72 -2.06
N VAL A 69 2.45 -1.96 -3.14
CA VAL A 69 1.31 -1.10 -3.45
C VAL A 69 0.77 -1.47 -4.83
N HIS A 70 -0.47 -1.93 -4.86
CA HIS A 70 -1.24 -2.19 -6.07
C HIS A 70 -2.14 -0.99 -6.39
N VAL A 71 -2.01 -0.43 -7.59
CA VAL A 71 -2.78 0.75 -8.01
C VAL A 71 -3.27 0.63 -9.44
N GLN A 72 -4.40 1.30 -9.69
CA GLN A 72 -4.87 1.65 -11.02
C GLN A 72 -4.62 3.14 -11.25
N VAL A 73 -4.14 3.47 -12.45
CA VAL A 73 -3.71 4.83 -12.79
C VAL A 73 -4.60 5.38 -13.91
N TYR A 74 -4.95 6.67 -13.85
CA TYR A 74 -5.70 7.31 -14.91
C TYR A 74 -4.87 7.40 -16.21
N TYR A 75 -5.56 7.19 -17.34
CA TYR A 75 -4.99 7.47 -18.65
C TYR A 75 -4.58 8.95 -18.77
N GLY A 76 -3.45 9.19 -19.44
CA GLY A 76 -2.91 10.55 -19.63
C GLY A 76 -1.80 10.93 -18.65
N PHE A 77 -1.55 10.12 -17.61
CA PHE A 77 -0.43 10.31 -16.69
C PHE A 77 0.79 9.47 -17.08
N ARG A 78 2.00 9.98 -16.80
CA ARG A 78 3.22 9.20 -16.99
C ARG A 78 3.37 8.22 -15.84
N LEU A 79 3.18 6.92 -16.12
CA LEU A 79 3.28 5.85 -15.13
C LEU A 79 4.56 5.91 -14.25
N PRO A 80 5.75 6.20 -14.81
CA PRO A 80 6.96 6.30 -13.99
C PRO A 80 6.93 7.48 -13.01
N GLU A 81 6.30 8.61 -13.37
CA GLU A 81 6.17 9.78 -12.48
C GLU A 81 5.22 9.46 -11.34
N VAL A 82 4.05 8.89 -11.64
CA VAL A 82 3.08 8.45 -10.62
C VAL A 82 3.72 7.42 -9.67
N ALA A 83 4.43 6.43 -10.21
CA ALA A 83 5.12 5.44 -9.38
C ALA A 83 6.23 6.05 -8.52
N ALA A 84 6.99 7.02 -9.03
CA ALA A 84 8.00 7.73 -8.25
C ALA A 84 7.36 8.54 -7.10
N GLN A 85 6.23 9.19 -7.37
CA GLN A 85 5.48 9.94 -6.37
C GLN A 85 4.92 9.01 -5.29
N ILE A 86 4.33 7.87 -5.67
CA ILE A 86 3.87 6.84 -4.72
C ILE A 86 5.00 6.38 -3.80
N ARG A 87 6.19 6.09 -4.35
CA ARG A 87 7.35 5.69 -3.54
C ARG A 87 7.77 6.77 -2.56
N SER A 88 7.88 8.02 -3.03
CA SER A 88 8.28 9.15 -2.19
C SER A 88 7.27 9.39 -1.06
N THR A 89 5.98 9.42 -1.39
CA THR A 89 4.90 9.63 -0.41
C THR A 89 4.82 8.49 0.60
N THR A 90 5.02 7.24 0.18
CA THR A 90 5.03 6.07 1.08
C THR A 90 6.18 6.15 2.07
N ALA A 91 7.40 6.44 1.59
CA ALA A 91 8.57 6.58 2.43
C ALA A 91 8.44 7.74 3.41
N ASP A 92 7.93 8.89 2.95
CA ASP A 92 7.70 10.07 3.79
C ASP A 92 6.62 9.82 4.86
N ALA A 93 5.50 9.20 4.50
CA ALA A 93 4.42 8.89 5.44
C ALA A 93 4.87 7.94 6.56
N LEU A 94 5.64 6.89 6.22
CA LEU A 94 6.18 5.96 7.21
C LEU A 94 7.21 6.64 8.12
N LYS A 95 8.09 7.46 7.54
CA LYS A 95 9.10 8.17 8.32
C LYS A 95 8.49 9.24 9.23
N SER A 96 7.51 10.00 8.75
CA SER A 96 6.92 11.12 9.47
C SER A 96 5.85 10.72 10.49
N GLN A 97 5.00 9.74 10.17
CA GLN A 97 3.88 9.35 11.04
C GLN A 97 4.23 8.19 11.97
N VAL A 98 5.11 7.28 11.52
CA VAL A 98 5.42 6.04 12.22
C VAL A 98 6.86 6.04 12.76
N GLY A 99 7.74 6.89 12.21
CA GLY A 99 9.14 6.99 12.64
C GLY A 99 10.02 5.85 12.13
N VAL A 100 9.58 5.14 11.09
CA VAL A 100 10.25 3.94 10.58
C VAL A 100 10.78 4.17 9.17
N ASP A 101 11.95 3.60 8.88
CA ASP A 101 12.54 3.65 7.54
C ASP A 101 12.11 2.40 6.73
N VAL A 102 11.87 2.60 5.44
CA VAL A 102 11.37 1.54 4.54
C VAL A 102 12.51 1.04 3.67
N ALA A 103 12.72 -0.28 3.66
CA ALA A 103 13.79 -0.90 2.89
C ALA A 103 13.48 -0.89 1.38
N ALA A 104 12.22 -1.11 1.01
CA ALA A 104 11.77 -1.09 -0.38
C ALA A 104 10.28 -0.73 -0.51
N VAL A 105 9.95 0.01 -1.56
CA VAL A 105 8.56 0.29 -1.97
C VAL A 105 8.36 -0.20 -3.40
N ASN A 106 7.61 -1.30 -3.52
CA ASN A 106 7.26 -1.91 -4.79
C ASN A 106 5.88 -1.39 -5.23
N VAL A 107 5.83 -0.82 -6.43
CA VAL A 107 4.60 -0.25 -6.99
C VAL A 107 4.19 -1.06 -8.21
N PHE A 108 3.01 -1.65 -8.14
CA PHE A 108 2.38 -2.44 -9.18
C PHE A 108 1.23 -1.65 -9.78
N ILE A 109 1.28 -1.48 -11.09
CA ILE A 109 0.22 -0.81 -11.85
C ILE A 109 -0.60 -1.91 -12.51
N ASP A 110 -1.72 -2.25 -11.89
CA ASP A 110 -2.54 -3.40 -12.31
C ASP A 110 -3.44 -3.06 -13.50
N ALA A 111 -3.88 -1.80 -13.60
CA ALA A 111 -4.75 -1.35 -14.68
C ALA A 111 -4.60 0.15 -14.97
N ILE A 112 -5.06 0.54 -16.16
CA ILE A 112 -5.21 1.94 -16.56
C ILE A 112 -6.70 2.24 -16.68
N GLN A 113 -7.17 3.26 -15.98
CA GLN A 113 -8.56 3.70 -16.05
C GLN A 113 -8.70 4.88 -17.02
N PHE A 114 -9.63 4.78 -17.95
CA PHE A 114 -10.00 5.87 -18.84
C PHE A 114 -11.14 6.65 -18.17
N MET A 115 -11.00 7.97 -18.06
CA MET A 115 -12.13 8.82 -17.67
C MET A 115 -13.10 8.87 -18.84
N GLU A 116 -14.33 8.39 -18.66
CA GLU A 116 -15.45 8.61 -19.59
C GLU A 116 -16.01 10.04 -19.47
#